data_AF-A0AA39JAP3-F1
#
_entry.id   AF-A0AA39JAP3-F1
#
_cell.length_a   1.000
_cell.length_b   1.000
_cell.length_c   1.000
_cell.angle_alpha   90.00
_cell.angle_beta   90.00
_cell.angle_gamma   90.00
#
_symmetry.space_group_name_H-M   'P 1'
#
loop_
_entity.id
_entity.type
_entity.pdbx_description
1 polymer ?
#
loop_
_entity_poly.entity_id
_entity_poly.type
_entity_poly.pdbx_seq_one_letter_code
_entity_poly.pdbx_strand_id
1 'polypeptide(L)'
;MSNMSTFPDICSTCGSFTIRRISGDARTPRISELLRCNDVPSDSELSNFRDIIQQGPGRIANLDQKIAHTKELHDTLINHRNVVETDIGDAKVLCSPVRRLPPDVLHSIALETIPSPSEIMGSNIYFHNSLDRTRAPWTLSQVCRSWRMAIVGSPELWSSISLNIKYRPNAPLSAFCRPFFLLVLHLERSQSIPLTFWIHDTMRTAEHPFLSLVAARASSIKNLYLSSNLDCSLEALPAHGEVGKVSVI
;
A
#
# COMPACT_ATOMS: atom_id res chain seq x y z
N MET A 1 -18.05 3.15 70.23
CA MET A 1 -19.11 3.17 69.21
C MET A 1 -18.46 3.56 67.90
N SER A 2 -18.12 2.58 67.08
CA SER A 2 -17.25 2.77 65.91
C SER A 2 -18.09 2.52 64.66
N ASN A 3 -18.28 3.57 63.87
CA ASN A 3 -19.19 3.61 62.73
C ASN A 3 -18.85 2.58 61.65
N MET A 4 -19.91 1.90 61.21
CA MET A 4 -19.98 1.01 60.05
C MET A 4 -19.41 1.69 58.79
N SER A 5 -18.44 1.03 58.18
CA SER A 5 -17.91 1.36 56.86
C SER A 5 -18.85 0.85 55.77
N THR A 6 -19.75 1.71 55.33
CA THR A 6 -20.43 1.64 54.03
C THR A 6 -19.75 2.64 53.11
N PHE A 7 -19.29 2.25 51.92
CA PHE A 7 -19.63 2.85 50.62
C PHE A 7 -18.71 2.32 49.48
N PRO A 8 -19.22 2.24 48.24
CA PRO A 8 -18.51 1.74 47.07
C PRO A 8 -17.88 2.88 46.26
N ASP A 9 -16.55 2.94 46.16
CA ASP A 9 -15.84 4.02 45.45
C ASP A 9 -15.40 3.61 44.03
N ILE A 10 -16.33 3.13 43.21
CA ILE A 10 -16.10 2.96 41.76
C ILE A 10 -17.27 3.57 41.01
N CYS A 11 -17.02 4.66 40.27
CA CYS A 11 -18.01 5.20 39.36
C CYS A 11 -18.17 4.27 38.15
N SER A 12 -19.33 3.63 38.03
CA SER A 12 -19.66 2.72 36.91
C SER A 12 -19.74 3.40 35.54
N THR A 13 -19.69 4.74 35.48
CA THR A 13 -19.88 5.52 34.24
C THR A 13 -18.56 6.07 33.68
N CYS A 14 -17.63 6.52 34.51
CA CYS A 14 -16.36 7.11 34.07
C CYS A 14 -15.12 6.39 34.59
N GLY A 15 -15.27 5.35 35.43
CA GLY A 15 -14.15 4.62 36.00
C GLY A 15 -13.27 5.44 36.95
N SER A 16 -13.72 6.63 37.39
CA SER A 16 -12.92 7.44 38.30
C SER A 16 -12.85 6.75 39.66
N PHE A 17 -11.64 6.37 40.04
CA PHE A 17 -11.33 5.98 41.40
C PHE A 17 -11.03 7.25 42.18
N THR A 18 -11.69 7.47 43.32
CA THR A 18 -11.10 8.32 44.34
C THR A 18 -9.94 7.51 44.93
N ILE A 19 -8.78 7.57 44.28
CA ILE A 19 -7.54 7.16 44.93
C ILE A 19 -7.40 8.15 46.08
N ARG A 20 -7.92 7.80 47.27
CA ARG A 20 -7.28 8.29 48.49
C ARG A 20 -5.82 7.95 48.27
N ARG A 21 -4.98 8.97 48.04
CA ARG A 21 -3.53 8.79 47.89
C ARG A 21 -3.16 7.75 48.92
N ILE A 22 -2.78 6.56 48.46
CA ILE A 22 -2.01 5.68 49.31
C ILE A 22 -0.76 6.50 49.49
N SER A 23 -0.73 7.33 50.55
CA SER A 23 0.51 7.93 51.00
C SER A 23 1.47 6.76 51.00
N GLY A 24 2.51 6.84 50.18
CA GLY A 24 3.62 5.94 50.30
C GLY A 24 4.21 6.22 51.66
N ASP A 25 3.61 5.66 52.71
CA ASP A 25 4.10 5.79 54.06
C ASP A 25 5.38 4.96 54.07
N ALA A 26 6.47 5.68 53.80
CA ALA A 26 7.78 5.24 54.21
C ALA A 26 7.66 4.73 55.66
N ARG A 27 8.33 3.60 55.94
CA ARG A 27 8.36 3.05 57.30
C ARG A 27 8.68 4.19 58.27
N THR A 28 7.94 4.29 59.37
CA THR A 28 8.25 5.30 60.38
C THR A 28 9.69 5.08 60.89
N PRO A 29 10.39 6.13 61.35
CA PRO A 29 11.73 5.99 61.91
C PRO A 29 11.80 4.93 63.01
N ARG A 30 10.76 4.87 63.86
CA ARG A 30 10.65 3.88 64.94
C ARG A 30 10.55 2.44 64.44
N ILE A 31 9.74 2.19 63.40
CA ILE A 31 9.67 0.86 62.76
C ILE A 31 11.03 0.49 62.15
N SER A 32 11.73 1.47 61.55
CA SER A 32 13.04 1.23 60.93
C SER A 32 14.13 0.90 61.95
N GLU A 33 14.13 1.55 63.12
CA GLU A 33 15.02 1.22 64.24
C GLU A 33 14.76 -0.19 64.77
N LEU A 34 13.52 -0.55 65.08
CA LEU A 34 13.12 -1.87 65.59
C LEU A 34 13.43 -3.01 64.62
N LEU A 35 13.57 -2.73 63.32
CA LEU A 35 14.01 -3.72 62.33
C LEU A 35 15.54 -3.87 62.27
N ARG A 36 16.29 -2.93 62.84
CA ARG A 36 17.77 -2.92 62.85
C ARG A 36 18.36 -3.48 64.14
N CYS A 37 17.61 -3.46 65.24
CA CYS A 37 17.97 -4.05 66.53
C CYS A 37 16.91 -5.06 66.99
N ASN A 38 17.27 -5.94 67.93
CA ASN A 38 16.31 -6.89 68.53
C ASN A 38 15.62 -6.32 69.78
N ASP A 39 15.44 -4.99 69.84
CA ASP A 39 14.77 -4.34 70.97
C ASP A 39 13.28 -4.75 71.00
N VAL A 40 12.76 -4.98 72.20
CA VAL A 40 11.35 -5.34 72.38
C VAL A 40 10.45 -4.14 72.05
N PRO A 41 9.44 -4.30 71.17
CA PRO A 41 8.42 -3.27 70.98
C PRO A 41 7.54 -3.14 72.23
N SER A 42 7.03 -1.94 72.48
CA SER A 42 6.03 -1.69 73.52
C SER A 42 4.71 -2.42 73.25
N ASP A 43 3.90 -2.64 74.28
CA ASP A 43 2.61 -3.32 74.15
C ASP A 43 1.64 -2.62 73.18
N SER A 44 1.69 -1.29 73.09
CA SER A 44 0.95 -0.51 72.10
C SER A 44 1.45 -0.73 70.67
N GLU A 45 2.77 -0.82 70.45
CA GLU A 45 3.35 -1.14 69.15
C GLU A 45 2.98 -2.57 68.73
N LEU A 46 3.07 -3.54 69.64
CA LEU A 46 2.67 -4.92 69.40
C LEU A 46 1.19 -5.04 69.04
N SER A 47 0.32 -4.28 69.70
CA SER A 47 -1.11 -4.26 69.39
C SER A 47 -1.38 -3.72 67.98
N ASN A 48 -0.75 -2.59 67.62
CA ASN A 48 -0.84 -2.03 66.27
C ASN A 48 -0.32 -3.01 65.20
N PHE A 49 0.79 -3.71 65.46
CA PHE A 49 1.33 -4.70 64.52
C PHE A 49 0.41 -5.90 64.35
N ARG A 50 -0.23 -6.38 65.43
CA ARG A 50 -1.23 -7.46 65.34
C ARG A 50 -2.43 -7.04 64.50
N ASP A 51 -2.93 -5.82 64.66
CA ASP A 51 -4.04 -5.30 63.86
C ASP A 51 -3.67 -5.22 62.36
N ILE A 52 -2.44 -4.77 62.04
CA ILE A 52 -1.94 -4.75 60.66
C ILE A 52 -1.87 -6.17 60.08
N ILE A 53 -1.37 -7.14 60.84
CA ILE A 53 -1.30 -8.55 60.44
C ILE A 53 -2.71 -9.11 60.21
N GLN A 54 -3.65 -8.82 61.11
CA GLN A 54 -5.02 -9.33 61.03
C GLN A 54 -5.80 -8.73 59.84
N GLN A 55 -5.64 -7.43 59.58
CA GLN A 55 -6.36 -6.73 58.50
C GLN A 55 -5.67 -6.85 57.13
N GLY A 56 -4.38 -7.18 57.10
CA GLY A 56 -3.54 -7.24 55.90
C GLY A 56 -4.15 -8.07 54.76
N PRO A 57 -4.55 -9.34 54.99
CA PRO A 57 -5.12 -10.19 53.94
C PRO A 57 -6.37 -9.58 53.28
N GLY A 58 -7.27 -8.98 54.06
CA GLY A 58 -8.48 -8.34 53.53
C GLY A 58 -8.16 -7.09 52.71
N ARG A 59 -7.15 -6.31 53.12
CA ARG A 59 -6.66 -5.17 52.35
C ARG A 59 -6.03 -5.59 51.02
N ILE A 60 -5.24 -6.67 51.02
CA ILE A 60 -4.65 -7.24 49.80
C ILE A 60 -5.75 -7.71 48.85
N ALA A 61 -6.71 -8.51 49.34
CA ALA A 61 -7.82 -9.00 48.52
C ALA A 61 -8.64 -7.86 47.89
N ASN A 62 -8.86 -6.76 48.61
CA ASN A 62 -9.54 -5.58 48.07
C ASN A 62 -8.73 -4.89 46.95
N LEU A 63 -7.41 -4.78 47.11
CA LEU A 63 -6.54 -4.22 46.08
C LEU A 63 -6.49 -5.13 44.85
N ASP A 64 -6.39 -6.44 45.04
CA ASP A 64 -6.39 -7.41 43.94
C ASP A 64 -7.71 -7.37 43.14
N GLN A 65 -8.85 -7.25 43.82
CA GLN A 65 -10.15 -7.07 43.17
C GLN A 65 -10.19 -5.77 42.34
N LYS A 66 -9.66 -4.66 42.86
CA LYS A 66 -9.58 -3.38 42.13
C LYS A 66 -8.64 -3.47 40.93
N ILE A 67 -7.51 -4.16 41.08
CA ILE A 67 -6.57 -4.43 39.98
C ILE A 67 -7.26 -5.27 38.90
N ALA A 68 -7.95 -6.34 39.28
CA ALA A 68 -8.67 -7.20 38.34
C ALA A 68 -9.74 -6.41 37.55
N HIS A 69 -10.57 -5.63 38.26
CA HIS A 69 -11.60 -4.81 37.61
C HIS A 69 -11.02 -3.72 36.70
N THR A 70 -9.94 -3.05 37.13
CA THR A 70 -9.28 -2.03 36.31
C THR A 70 -8.66 -2.64 35.05
N LYS A 71 -8.09 -3.85 35.15
CA LYS A 71 -7.56 -4.58 33.99
C LYS A 71 -8.67 -4.94 33.00
N GLU A 72 -9.81 -5.43 33.48
CA GLU A 72 -10.96 -5.74 32.62
C GLU A 72 -11.48 -4.49 31.88
N LEU A 73 -11.61 -3.37 32.61
CA LEU A 73 -11.99 -2.09 31.99
C LEU A 73 -10.95 -1.63 30.96
N HIS A 74 -9.66 -1.72 31.30
CA HIS A 74 -8.56 -1.39 30.39
C HIS A 74 -8.64 -2.22 29.11
N ASP A 75 -8.82 -3.53 29.22
CA ASP A 75 -8.88 -4.43 28.07
C ASP A 75 -10.12 -4.15 27.19
N THR A 76 -11.25 -3.82 27.82
CA THR A 76 -12.47 -3.37 27.12
C THR A 76 -12.22 -2.09 26.33
N LEU A 77 -11.57 -1.10 26.95
CA LEU A 77 -11.26 0.18 26.30
C LEU A 77 -10.26 0.01 25.15
N ILE A 78 -9.27 -0.87 25.29
CA ILE A 78 -8.35 -1.21 24.20
C ILE A 78 -9.10 -1.86 23.04
N ASN A 79 -10.02 -2.79 23.32
CA ASN A 79 -10.83 -3.39 22.26
C ASN A 79 -11.69 -2.35 21.53
N HIS A 80 -12.35 -1.45 22.27
CA HIS A 80 -13.14 -0.36 21.68
C HIS A 80 -12.27 0.58 20.83
N ARG A 81 -11.08 0.94 21.32
CA ARG A 81 -10.11 1.75 20.57
C ARG A 81 -9.75 1.08 19.25
N ASN A 82 -9.45 -0.22 19.26
CA ASN A 82 -9.05 -0.96 18.07
C ASN A 82 -10.20 -1.01 17.03
N VAL A 83 -11.44 -1.23 17.48
CA VAL A 83 -12.62 -1.18 16.60
C VAL A 83 -12.75 0.19 15.94
N VAL A 84 -12.66 1.27 16.71
CA VAL A 84 -12.74 2.64 16.18
C VAL A 84 -11.60 2.93 15.19
N GLU A 85 -10.39 2.44 15.44
CA GLU A 85 -9.27 2.57 14.49
C GLU A 85 -9.55 1.84 13.18
N THR A 86 -10.13 0.63 13.24
CA THR A 86 -10.58 -0.11 12.05
C THR A 86 -11.66 0.66 11.30
N ASP A 87 -12.70 1.16 11.98
CA ASP A 87 -13.78 1.94 11.37
C ASP A 87 -13.27 3.20 10.66
N ILE A 88 -12.31 3.91 11.28
CA ILE A 88 -11.65 5.07 10.66
C ILE A 88 -10.88 4.65 9.41
N GLY A 89 -10.16 3.53 9.47
CA GLY A 89 -9.43 2.97 8.33
C GLY A 89 -10.36 2.67 7.16
N ASP A 90 -11.46 1.96 7.43
CA ASP A 90 -12.48 1.62 6.44
C ASP A 90 -13.14 2.88 5.86
N ALA A 91 -13.54 3.83 6.71
CA ALA A 91 -14.12 5.09 6.27
C ALA A 91 -13.18 5.88 5.34
N LYS A 92 -11.86 5.94 5.64
CA LYS A 92 -10.87 6.58 4.75
C LYS A 92 -10.80 5.90 3.38
N VAL A 93 -10.80 4.56 3.35
CA VAL A 93 -10.78 3.78 2.11
C VAL A 93 -12.06 3.98 1.30
N LEU A 94 -13.23 3.96 1.95
CA LEU A 94 -14.53 4.17 1.31
C LEU A 94 -14.70 5.61 0.79
N CYS A 95 -14.19 6.60 1.52
CA CYS A 95 -14.25 8.00 1.14
C CYS A 95 -13.14 8.44 0.17
N SER A 96 -12.23 7.53 -0.23
CA SER A 96 -11.14 7.83 -1.15
C SER A 96 -11.66 8.49 -2.44
N PRO A 97 -11.06 9.62 -2.89
CA PRO A 97 -11.48 10.32 -4.12
C PRO A 97 -11.48 9.42 -5.36
N VAL A 98 -10.58 8.43 -5.42
CA VAL A 98 -10.45 7.47 -6.52
C VAL A 98 -11.75 6.71 -6.81
N ARG A 99 -12.59 6.49 -5.78
CA ARG A 99 -13.89 5.82 -5.91
C ARG A 99 -14.99 6.71 -6.50
N ARG A 100 -14.77 8.03 -6.52
CA ARG A 100 -15.73 9.04 -7.00
C ARG A 100 -15.27 9.72 -8.28
N LEU A 101 -14.15 9.31 -8.87
CA LEU A 101 -13.67 9.85 -10.13
C LEU A 101 -14.70 9.58 -11.24
N PRO A 102 -15.22 10.62 -11.89
CA PRO A 102 -16.03 10.47 -13.08
C PRO A 102 -15.26 9.70 -14.20
N PRO A 103 -15.94 8.90 -15.04
CA PRO A 103 -15.29 8.14 -16.10
C PRO A 103 -14.46 8.97 -17.07
N ASP A 104 -14.89 10.20 -17.39
CA ASP A 104 -14.21 11.16 -18.26
C ASP A 104 -12.90 11.68 -17.65
N VAL A 105 -12.90 11.97 -16.35
CA VAL A 105 -11.68 12.35 -15.61
C VAL A 105 -10.70 11.19 -15.58
N LEU A 106 -11.18 9.97 -15.30
CA LEU A 106 -10.34 8.78 -15.33
C LEU A 106 -9.75 8.52 -16.72
N HIS A 107 -10.57 8.66 -17.77
CA HIS A 107 -10.13 8.53 -19.15
C HIS A 107 -9.04 9.56 -19.48
N SER A 108 -9.23 10.82 -19.07
CA SER A 108 -8.24 11.88 -19.27
C SER A 108 -6.92 11.57 -18.55
N ILE A 109 -6.97 11.14 -17.29
CA ILE A 109 -5.77 10.70 -16.54
C ILE A 109 -5.09 9.53 -17.26
N ALA A 110 -5.86 8.59 -17.79
CA ALA A 110 -5.31 7.44 -18.49
C ALA A 110 -4.64 7.82 -19.81
N LEU A 111 -5.19 8.77 -20.56
CA LEU A 111 -4.58 9.26 -21.80
C LEU A 111 -3.20 9.88 -21.53
N GLU A 112 -3.05 10.61 -20.44
CA GLU A 112 -1.75 11.19 -20.01
C GLU A 112 -0.70 10.12 -19.64
N THR A 113 -1.09 8.85 -19.52
CA THR A 113 -0.14 7.75 -19.31
C THR A 113 0.37 7.13 -20.61
N ILE A 114 -0.22 7.49 -21.76
CA ILE A 114 0.30 7.10 -23.07
C ILE A 114 1.43 8.07 -23.40
N PRO A 115 2.66 7.58 -23.65
CA PRO A 115 3.73 8.48 -24.06
C PRO A 115 3.45 9.07 -25.44
N SER A 116 3.78 10.34 -25.55
CA SER A 116 3.78 11.09 -26.80
C SER A 116 4.82 10.53 -27.78
N PRO A 117 4.66 10.77 -29.10
CA PRO A 117 5.67 10.38 -30.09
C PRO A 117 7.08 10.89 -29.75
N SER A 118 7.20 12.09 -29.19
CA SER A 118 8.48 12.67 -28.74
C SER A 118 9.12 11.91 -27.58
N GLU A 119 8.32 11.42 -26.63
CA GLU A 119 8.84 10.65 -25.48
C GLU A 119 9.32 9.26 -25.89
N ILE A 120 8.66 8.65 -26.88
CA ILE A 120 9.06 7.34 -27.43
C ILE A 120 10.31 7.47 -28.32
N MET A 121 10.45 8.58 -29.05
CA MET A 121 11.57 8.83 -29.97
C MET A 121 12.82 9.44 -29.30
N GLY A 122 12.70 9.97 -28.07
CA GLY A 122 13.83 10.51 -27.31
C GLY A 122 14.83 9.42 -26.89
N SER A 123 16.03 9.81 -26.45
CA SER A 123 17.16 8.92 -26.09
C SER A 123 16.89 7.93 -24.93
N ASN A 124 15.67 7.90 -24.38
CA ASN A 124 15.25 7.03 -23.28
C ASN A 124 14.33 5.87 -23.74
N ILE A 125 14.58 5.36 -24.95
CA ILE A 125 13.88 4.26 -25.64
C ILE A 125 13.68 3.00 -24.76
N TYR A 126 14.49 2.82 -23.72
CA TYR A 126 14.42 1.66 -22.83
C TYR A 126 13.21 1.63 -21.89
N PHE A 127 12.46 2.72 -21.75
CA PHE A 127 11.44 2.84 -20.70
C PHE A 127 10.01 2.50 -21.12
N HIS A 128 9.70 2.36 -22.41
CA HIS A 128 8.33 2.15 -22.85
C HIS A 128 8.15 0.95 -23.80
N ASN A 129 7.62 -0.14 -23.26
CA ASN A 129 7.14 -1.30 -24.01
C ASN A 129 5.67 -1.52 -23.65
N SER A 130 4.77 -1.39 -24.63
CA SER A 130 3.31 -1.54 -24.41
C SER A 130 2.91 -2.94 -23.96
N LEU A 131 3.79 -3.94 -24.10
CA LEU A 131 3.59 -5.31 -23.62
C LEU A 131 4.01 -5.51 -22.15
N ASP A 132 4.58 -4.49 -21.50
CA ASP A 132 4.91 -4.54 -20.07
C ASP A 132 3.67 -4.32 -19.20
N ARG A 133 3.24 -5.37 -18.51
CA ARG A 133 2.05 -5.36 -17.63
C ARG A 133 2.23 -4.53 -16.35
N THR A 134 3.45 -4.10 -16.05
CA THR A 134 3.74 -3.21 -14.92
C THR A 134 3.58 -1.73 -15.28
N ARG A 135 3.21 -1.44 -16.53
CA ARG A 135 2.94 -0.09 -17.05
C ARG A 135 1.48 0.09 -17.41
N ALA A 136 1.08 1.34 -17.61
CA ALA A 136 -0.22 1.66 -18.19
C ALA A 136 -0.29 1.17 -19.66
N PRO A 137 -1.49 0.86 -20.18
CA PRO A 137 -2.80 0.92 -19.51
C PRO A 137 -3.09 -0.26 -18.56
N TRP A 138 -2.20 -1.27 -18.49
CA TRP A 138 -2.45 -2.51 -17.73
C TRP A 138 -2.63 -2.28 -16.24
N THR A 139 -1.76 -1.49 -15.61
CA THR A 139 -1.84 -1.20 -14.17
C THR A 139 -3.10 -0.44 -13.79
N LEU A 140 -3.52 0.52 -14.62
CA LEU A 140 -4.78 1.26 -14.42
C LEU A 140 -5.99 0.33 -14.43
N SER A 141 -5.99 -0.70 -15.31
CA SER A 141 -7.06 -1.71 -15.36
C SER A 141 -7.11 -2.66 -14.14
N GLN A 142 -6.13 -2.58 -13.23
CA GLN A 142 -6.05 -3.43 -12.03
C GLN A 142 -6.52 -2.73 -10.74
N VAL A 143 -6.76 -1.41 -10.77
CA VAL A 143 -7.14 -0.63 -9.57
C VAL A 143 -8.49 -1.09 -8.99
N CYS A 144 -9.54 -1.08 -9.79
CA CYS A 144 -10.86 -1.57 -9.39
C CYS A 144 -11.70 -1.97 -10.62
N ARG A 145 -12.90 -2.53 -10.39
CA ARG A 145 -13.82 -2.92 -11.48
C ARG A 145 -14.21 -1.72 -12.35
N SER A 146 -14.52 -0.57 -11.76
CA SER A 146 -14.90 0.65 -12.50
C SER A 146 -13.77 1.13 -13.41
N TRP A 147 -12.55 1.16 -12.88
CA TRP A 147 -11.38 1.54 -13.67
C TRP A 147 -11.12 0.56 -14.81
N ARG A 148 -11.22 -0.75 -14.55
CA ARG A 148 -11.09 -1.75 -15.59
C ARG A 148 -12.07 -1.55 -16.74
N MET A 149 -13.34 -1.30 -16.44
CA MET A 149 -14.37 -1.08 -17.46
C MET A 149 -14.06 0.16 -18.29
N ALA A 150 -13.68 1.28 -17.65
CA ALA A 150 -13.34 2.51 -18.35
C ALA A 150 -12.09 2.35 -19.24
N ILE A 151 -11.01 1.77 -18.70
CA ILE A 151 -9.74 1.61 -19.41
C ILE A 151 -9.85 0.61 -20.56
N VAL A 152 -10.46 -0.55 -20.34
CA VAL A 152 -10.66 -1.56 -21.40
C VAL A 152 -11.62 -1.06 -22.48
N GLY A 153 -12.62 -0.26 -22.09
CA GLY A 153 -13.61 0.32 -23.00
C GLY A 153 -13.17 1.59 -23.73
N SER A 154 -11.94 2.07 -23.53
CA SER A 154 -11.40 3.27 -24.19
C SER A 154 -10.36 2.86 -25.26
N PRO A 155 -10.74 2.72 -26.54
CA PRO A 155 -9.85 2.22 -27.58
C PRO A 155 -8.55 3.02 -27.75
N GLU A 156 -8.60 4.32 -27.48
CA GLU A 156 -7.50 5.28 -27.59
C GLU A 156 -6.29 4.90 -26.72
N LEU A 157 -6.54 4.25 -25.58
CA LEU A 157 -5.50 3.77 -24.67
C LEU A 157 -4.71 2.58 -25.23
N TRP A 158 -5.23 1.94 -26.28
CA TRP A 158 -4.68 0.71 -26.87
C TRP A 158 -4.16 0.93 -28.30
N SER A 159 -4.37 2.11 -28.90
CA SER A 159 -3.97 2.39 -30.28
C SER A 159 -2.52 2.82 -30.45
N SER A 160 -1.85 3.20 -29.36
CA SER A 160 -0.44 3.62 -29.37
C SER A 160 0.44 2.50 -28.84
N ILE A 161 1.10 1.76 -29.74
CA ILE A 161 1.78 0.51 -29.42
C ILE A 161 3.29 0.66 -29.67
N SER A 162 4.07 0.63 -28.58
CA SER A 162 5.53 0.55 -28.64
C SER A 162 5.99 -0.88 -28.41
N LEU A 163 6.76 -1.41 -29.35
CA LEU A 163 7.31 -2.76 -29.35
C LEU A 163 8.84 -2.69 -29.31
N ASN A 164 9.42 -3.27 -28.25
CA ASN A 164 10.85 -3.52 -28.20
C ASN A 164 11.12 -4.96 -28.61
N ILE A 165 11.50 -5.16 -29.87
CA ILE A 165 11.68 -6.48 -30.48
C ILE A 165 13.15 -6.88 -30.36
N LYS A 166 13.62 -7.19 -29.15
CA LYS A 166 14.99 -7.69 -28.97
C LYS A 166 15.14 -9.04 -29.64
N TYR A 167 16.07 -9.16 -30.57
CA TYR A 167 16.45 -10.45 -31.13
C TYR A 167 17.06 -11.34 -30.04
N ARG A 168 16.41 -12.46 -29.74
CA ARG A 168 16.90 -13.48 -28.80
C ARG A 168 17.17 -14.78 -29.56
N PRO A 169 18.42 -15.03 -29.99
CA PRO A 169 18.74 -16.29 -30.64
C PRO A 169 18.47 -17.44 -29.65
N ASN A 170 17.84 -18.51 -30.13
CA ASN A 170 17.52 -19.73 -29.38
C ASN A 170 16.46 -19.57 -28.26
N ALA A 171 15.67 -18.51 -28.25
CA ALA A 171 14.52 -18.43 -27.34
C ALA A 171 13.43 -19.45 -27.75
N PRO A 172 12.86 -20.23 -26.81
CA PRO A 172 11.77 -21.14 -27.14
C PRO A 172 10.52 -20.34 -27.56
N LEU A 173 9.67 -20.91 -28.43
CA LEU A 173 8.41 -20.28 -28.88
C LEU A 173 7.52 -19.83 -27.71
N SER A 174 7.55 -20.56 -26.59
CA SER A 174 6.83 -20.23 -25.36
C SER A 174 7.20 -18.86 -24.77
N ALA A 175 8.42 -18.37 -25.03
CA ALA A 175 8.86 -17.04 -24.60
C ALA A 175 8.08 -15.92 -25.30
N PHE A 176 7.49 -16.20 -26.47
CA PHE A 176 6.73 -15.24 -27.26
C PHE A 176 5.22 -15.36 -27.05
N CYS A 177 4.69 -16.49 -26.55
CA CYS A 177 3.25 -16.71 -26.40
C CYS A 177 2.53 -15.59 -25.64
N ARG A 178 3.11 -15.16 -24.51
CA ARG A 178 2.50 -14.13 -23.68
C ARG A 178 2.60 -12.73 -24.29
N PRO A 179 3.79 -12.25 -24.71
CA PRO A 179 3.89 -11.00 -25.47
C PRO A 179 2.97 -10.96 -26.71
N PHE A 180 2.86 -12.07 -27.44
CA PHE A 180 1.98 -12.21 -28.59
C PHE A 180 0.51 -12.04 -28.18
N PHE A 181 0.06 -12.72 -27.13
CA PHE A 181 -1.28 -12.55 -26.58
C PHE A 181 -1.56 -11.10 -26.15
N LEU A 182 -0.59 -10.43 -25.51
CA LEU A 182 -0.75 -9.03 -25.10
C LEU A 182 -0.85 -8.08 -26.29
N LEU A 183 -0.09 -8.35 -27.37
CA LEU A 183 -0.18 -7.58 -28.61
C LEU A 183 -1.54 -7.78 -29.29
N VAL A 184 -2.01 -9.02 -29.39
CA VAL A 184 -3.38 -9.31 -29.88
C VAL A 184 -4.42 -8.56 -29.06
N LEU A 185 -4.27 -8.54 -27.74
CA LEU A 185 -5.21 -7.86 -26.86
C LEU A 185 -5.19 -6.32 -27.03
N HIS A 186 -4.03 -5.71 -27.31
CA HIS A 186 -3.95 -4.30 -27.72
C HIS A 186 -4.69 -4.05 -29.04
N LEU A 187 -4.47 -4.91 -30.02
CA LEU A 187 -5.12 -4.82 -31.33
C LEU A 187 -6.63 -5.01 -31.28
N GLU A 188 -7.13 -5.90 -30.44
CA GLU A 188 -8.58 -6.10 -30.23
C GLU A 188 -9.22 -4.90 -29.55
N ARG A 189 -8.58 -4.38 -28.49
CA ARG A 189 -9.12 -3.28 -27.69
C ARG A 189 -9.05 -1.92 -28.36
N SER A 190 -8.09 -1.73 -29.27
CA SER A 190 -8.05 -0.55 -30.14
C SER A 190 -9.18 -0.55 -31.18
N GLN A 191 -9.89 -1.66 -31.38
CA GLN A 191 -11.04 -1.73 -32.28
C GLN A 191 -10.67 -1.22 -33.70
N SER A 192 -11.42 -0.25 -34.21
CA SER A 192 -11.25 0.31 -35.57
C SER A 192 -10.56 1.68 -35.59
N ILE A 193 -10.02 2.15 -34.46
CA ILE A 193 -9.36 3.46 -34.45
C ILE A 193 -7.96 3.37 -35.09
N PRO A 194 -7.43 4.48 -35.62
CA PRO A 194 -6.12 4.46 -36.27
C PRO A 194 -4.99 4.11 -35.30
N LEU A 195 -4.17 3.14 -35.69
CA LEU A 195 -3.06 2.63 -34.89
C LEU A 195 -1.79 3.44 -35.15
N THR A 196 -0.99 3.62 -34.10
CA THR A 196 0.37 4.10 -34.20
C THR A 196 1.31 3.05 -33.62
N PHE A 197 2.30 2.65 -34.40
CA PHE A 197 3.32 1.69 -34.00
C PHE A 197 4.68 2.35 -33.88
N TRP A 198 5.39 2.03 -32.80
CA TRP A 198 6.83 2.26 -32.68
C TRP A 198 7.50 0.91 -32.53
N ILE A 199 8.41 0.59 -33.45
CA ILE A 199 9.14 -0.67 -33.43
C ILE A 199 10.61 -0.36 -33.26
N HIS A 200 11.15 -0.78 -32.11
CA HIS A 200 12.56 -0.66 -31.79
C HIS A 200 13.29 -1.98 -32.09
N ASP A 201 14.52 -1.87 -32.59
CA ASP A 201 15.46 -2.97 -32.91
C ASP A 201 15.03 -3.82 -34.13
N THR A 202 14.83 -3.17 -35.27
CA THR A 202 14.35 -3.81 -36.52
C THR A 202 15.43 -4.56 -37.31
N MET A 203 16.72 -4.39 -36.99
CA MET A 203 17.83 -4.79 -37.86
C MET A 203 18.10 -6.31 -37.90
N ARG A 204 17.50 -7.10 -36.99
CA ARG A 204 17.68 -8.56 -36.93
C ARG A 204 16.38 -9.35 -36.90
N THR A 205 15.25 -8.71 -37.20
CA THR A 205 13.93 -9.19 -36.77
C THR A 205 12.92 -9.40 -37.90
N ALA A 206 13.36 -9.49 -39.16
CA ALA A 206 12.44 -9.69 -40.31
C ALA A 206 11.51 -10.90 -40.14
N GLU A 207 11.91 -11.89 -39.34
CA GLU A 207 11.15 -13.11 -39.04
C GLU A 207 10.40 -13.07 -37.69
N HIS A 208 10.37 -11.92 -37.00
CA HIS A 208 9.77 -11.86 -35.67
C HIS A 208 8.24 -12.02 -35.75
N PRO A 209 7.63 -12.92 -34.94
CA PRO A 209 6.19 -13.21 -35.03
C PRO A 209 5.27 -12.02 -34.73
N PHE A 210 5.78 -10.95 -34.11
CA PHE A 210 4.99 -9.73 -33.95
C PHE A 210 4.78 -8.99 -35.27
N LEU A 211 5.73 -9.05 -36.21
CA LEU A 211 5.61 -8.32 -37.47
C LEU A 211 4.47 -8.86 -38.33
N SER A 212 4.14 -10.16 -38.24
CA SER A 212 2.97 -10.71 -38.93
C SER A 212 1.65 -10.17 -38.37
N LEU A 213 1.56 -9.97 -37.05
CA LEU A 213 0.40 -9.31 -36.43
C LEU A 213 0.29 -7.83 -36.79
N VAL A 214 1.42 -7.12 -36.83
CA VAL A 214 1.46 -5.72 -37.28
C VAL A 214 1.01 -5.63 -38.74
N ALA A 215 1.55 -6.48 -39.61
CA ALA A 215 1.18 -6.55 -41.01
C ALA A 215 -0.31 -6.90 -41.22
N ALA A 216 -0.87 -7.80 -40.41
CA ALA A 216 -2.29 -8.16 -40.45
C ALA A 216 -3.23 -6.98 -40.15
N ARG A 217 -2.73 -5.92 -39.49
CA ARG A 217 -3.48 -4.70 -39.19
C ARG A 217 -2.98 -3.49 -39.99
N ALA A 218 -2.17 -3.68 -41.03
CA ALA A 218 -1.51 -2.62 -41.78
C ALA A 218 -2.46 -1.51 -42.27
N SER A 219 -3.65 -1.87 -42.75
CA SER A 219 -4.66 -0.90 -43.22
C SER A 219 -5.22 0.02 -42.12
N SER A 220 -5.07 -0.34 -40.85
CA SER A 220 -5.45 0.49 -39.71
C SER A 220 -4.27 1.28 -39.13
N ILE A 221 -3.05 1.06 -39.62
CA ILE A 221 -1.86 1.78 -39.15
C ILE A 221 -1.80 3.14 -39.83
N LYS A 222 -1.93 4.21 -39.04
CA LYS A 222 -1.79 5.59 -39.51
C LYS A 222 -0.34 6.06 -39.46
N ASN A 223 0.39 5.64 -38.43
CA ASN A 223 1.79 6.01 -38.25
C ASN A 223 2.60 4.78 -37.87
N LEU A 224 3.72 4.56 -38.56
CA LEU A 224 4.68 3.51 -38.26
C LEU A 224 6.07 4.14 -38.12
N TYR A 225 6.64 4.04 -36.93
CA TYR A 225 7.99 4.52 -36.62
C TYR A 225 8.89 3.32 -36.40
N LEU A 226 10.04 3.31 -37.07
CA LEU A 226 11.05 2.27 -36.95
C LEU A 226 12.33 2.91 -36.42
N SER A 227 12.92 2.33 -35.39
CA SER A 227 14.24 2.75 -34.90
C SER A 227 15.14 1.53 -34.72
N SER A 228 16.34 1.58 -35.28
CA SER A 228 17.40 0.61 -35.02
C SER A 228 18.39 1.21 -34.03
N ASN A 229 18.70 0.50 -32.94
CA ASN A 229 19.90 0.85 -32.18
C ASN A 229 21.11 0.53 -33.07
N LEU A 230 21.79 1.55 -33.55
CA LEU A 230 23.20 1.42 -33.92
C LEU A 230 23.92 1.07 -32.61
N ASP A 231 24.57 -0.09 -32.56
CA ASP A 231 25.44 -0.42 -31.44
C ASP A 231 26.45 0.73 -31.23
N CYS A 232 26.58 1.12 -29.97
CA CYS A 232 27.70 1.88 -29.42
C CYS A 232 29.02 1.29 -29.90
N SER A 233 29.57 1.82 -30.98
CA SER A 233 30.97 1.70 -31.38
C SER A 233 31.22 2.74 -32.46
N LEU A 234 31.45 3.99 -32.07
CA LEU A 234 32.39 4.91 -32.73
C LEU A 234 32.34 6.26 -32.01
N GLU A 235 33.54 6.82 -31.89
CA GLU A 235 33.90 8.01 -31.15
C GLU A 235 33.07 9.26 -31.53
N ALA A 236 33.05 10.20 -30.60
CA ALA A 236 32.34 11.48 -30.68
C ALA A 236 32.50 12.22 -32.02
N LEU A 237 31.39 12.73 -32.58
CA LEU A 237 31.15 14.10 -33.10
C LEU A 237 29.82 14.16 -33.93
N PRO A 238 29.25 15.35 -34.18
CA PRO A 238 27.85 15.61 -33.85
C PRO A 238 26.89 15.59 -35.05
N ALA A 239 25.60 15.46 -34.67
CA ALA A 239 24.40 15.98 -35.31
C ALA A 239 24.33 15.88 -36.84
N HIS A 240 23.51 14.95 -37.33
CA HIS A 240 22.40 15.20 -38.28
C HIS A 240 21.81 13.82 -38.63
N GLY A 241 20.65 13.50 -38.07
CA GLY A 241 19.92 12.26 -38.37
C GLY A 241 18.73 12.56 -39.26
N GLU A 242 18.83 12.20 -40.53
CA GLU A 242 17.74 12.28 -41.50
C GLU A 242 16.58 11.35 -41.12
N VAL A 243 15.35 11.87 -41.28
CA VAL A 243 14.10 11.22 -40.89
C VAL A 243 13.45 10.62 -42.13
N GLY A 244 13.46 9.29 -42.26
CA GLY A 244 12.70 8.57 -43.27
C GLY A 244 11.26 8.33 -42.83
N LYS A 245 10.31 9.15 -43.31
CA LYS A 245 8.87 8.91 -43.16
C LYS A 245 8.42 7.95 -44.26
N VAL A 246 8.22 6.67 -43.95
CA VAL A 246 7.62 5.73 -44.91
C VAL A 246 6.10 5.85 -44.79
N SER A 247 5.48 6.44 -45.82
CA SER A 247 4.02 6.40 -45.98
C SER A 247 3.67 5.08 -46.66
N VAL A 248 2.85 4.26 -46.01
CA VAL A 248 2.34 3.02 -46.62
C VAL A 248 1.15 3.40 -47.52
N ILE A 249 1.22 3.00 -48.79
CA ILE A 249 0.15 3.12 -49.80
C ILE A 249 -0.84 1.98 -49.63
#